data_AF-A0A7K4G643-F1
#
_entry.id   AF-A0A7K4G643-F1
#
_cell.length_a   1.000
_cell.length_b   1.000
_cell.length_c   1.000
_cell.angle_alpha   90.00
_cell.angle_beta   90.00
_cell.angle_gamma   90.00
#
_symmetry.space_group_name_H-M   'P 1'
#
loop_
_entity.id
_entity.type
_entity.pdbx_description
1 polymer ?
#
loop_
_entity_poly.entity_id
_entity_poly.type
_entity_poly.pdbx_seq_one_letter_code
_entity_poly.pdbx_strand_id
1 'polypeptide(L)'
;MLLDSPAFKPVVTPEVALSIIQKSIADKGWPNYELGDLKLVYTPYWLFSFDVLGGESAPTGKIALNAYSGELNEFIPMLLERPLTKTKQTDEAVQAEVEPTSINLAEAKTISSIKVAAFAGLKPEQVNTSAFTKLYVPTYRVWASVAGNDVKLEIDAALGAPFGLEQIPGKPKGWNDAVGDTLNKMKSPTGWMDLISKTIGSVFGGAVKGDKNSRNLLLIMAVVLLAGFFLFREGFNTGSVQLECHPYEQYLGPKPFLGLGERKINPAIVGSKLEIKGDCNFLNTGKESTTSTAQVKIVVGEQPFGFGSVTALNLPPQDSGGIPSTKNFTIQWDGSPFENYKFVYEKVI
;
A
#
# COMPACT_ATOMS: atom_id res chain seq x y z
N MET A 1 16.07 1.45 30.89
CA MET A 1 15.31 2.49 31.62
C MET A 1 13.87 2.02 31.84
N LEU A 2 13.23 2.39 32.97
CA LEU A 2 11.83 2.02 33.25
C LEU A 2 10.88 3.13 32.78
N LEU A 3 9.86 2.76 32.02
CA LEU A 3 8.82 3.64 31.49
C LEU A 3 7.63 3.72 32.46
N ASP A 4 6.98 4.89 32.53
CA ASP A 4 5.78 5.09 33.36
C ASP A 4 4.54 4.40 32.78
N SER A 5 4.54 4.09 31.47
CA SER A 5 3.53 3.28 30.79
C SER A 5 4.16 2.17 29.94
N PRO A 6 3.43 1.08 29.61
CA PRO A 6 3.95 0.06 28.72
C PRO A 6 4.35 0.61 27.34
N ALA A 7 5.33 -0.01 26.73
CA ALA A 7 5.73 0.11 25.35
C ALA A 7 5.50 -1.20 24.60
N PHE A 8 5.41 -1.16 23.29
CA PHE A 8 5.65 -2.37 22.49
C PHE A 8 7.10 -2.80 22.63
N LYS A 9 7.35 -4.12 22.66
CA LYS A 9 8.71 -4.66 22.65
C LYS A 9 9.28 -4.54 21.23
N PRO A 10 10.46 -3.92 21.04
CA PRO A 10 11.14 -3.93 19.75
C PRO A 10 11.43 -5.36 19.30
N VAL A 11 11.15 -5.64 18.03
CA VAL A 11 11.43 -6.93 17.37
C VAL A 11 12.41 -6.72 16.20
N VAL A 12 12.36 -5.55 15.58
CA VAL A 12 13.28 -5.14 14.52
C VAL A 12 14.60 -4.76 15.15
N THR A 13 15.70 -5.28 14.62
CA THR A 13 17.05 -4.90 15.05
C THR A 13 17.52 -3.63 14.32
N PRO A 14 18.51 -2.89 14.85
CA PRO A 14 19.08 -1.71 14.20
C PRO A 14 19.53 -1.98 12.76
N GLU A 15 20.13 -3.14 12.50
CA GLU A 15 20.65 -3.52 11.18
C GLU A 15 19.52 -3.76 10.18
N VAL A 16 18.44 -4.41 10.64
CA VAL A 16 17.24 -4.62 9.81
C VAL A 16 16.58 -3.28 9.50
N ALA A 17 16.45 -2.40 10.49
CA ALA A 17 15.91 -1.06 10.29
C ALA A 17 16.72 -0.28 9.24
N LEU A 18 18.05 -0.25 9.36
CA LEU A 18 18.91 0.38 8.36
C LEU A 18 18.71 -0.21 6.96
N SER A 19 18.63 -1.54 6.84
CA SER A 19 18.39 -2.19 5.54
C SER A 19 17.06 -1.77 4.89
N ILE A 20 16.00 -1.59 5.69
CA ILE A 20 14.68 -1.14 5.21
C ILE A 20 14.76 0.30 4.71
N ILE A 21 15.43 1.20 5.44
CA ILE A 21 15.65 2.59 5.02
C ILE A 21 16.45 2.62 3.71
N GLN A 22 17.58 1.91 3.67
CA GLN A 22 18.48 1.88 2.50
C GLN A 22 17.75 1.39 1.24
N LYS A 23 16.98 0.32 1.37
CA LYS A 23 16.15 -0.21 0.28
C LYS A 23 15.08 0.81 -0.14
N SER A 24 14.39 1.44 0.82
CA SER A 24 13.34 2.40 0.53
C SER A 24 13.86 3.66 -0.19
N ILE A 25 15.05 4.15 0.18
CA ILE A 25 15.71 5.28 -0.51
C ILE A 25 16.15 4.86 -1.92
N ALA A 26 16.73 3.67 -2.08
CA ALA A 26 17.13 3.14 -3.38
C ALA A 26 15.92 2.97 -4.32
N ASP A 27 14.80 2.47 -3.81
CA ASP A 27 13.54 2.32 -4.56
C ASP A 27 12.96 3.67 -5.01
N LYS A 28 13.30 4.78 -4.32
CA LYS A 28 12.98 6.16 -4.73
C LYS A 28 13.94 6.72 -5.80
N GLY A 29 14.92 5.93 -6.24
CA GLY A 29 15.87 6.26 -7.31
C GLY A 29 17.13 6.96 -6.84
N TRP A 30 17.41 7.00 -5.53
CA TRP A 30 18.59 7.65 -4.97
C TRP A 30 19.62 6.63 -4.51
N PRO A 31 20.60 6.25 -5.35
CA PRO A 31 21.63 5.28 -4.97
C PRO A 31 22.71 5.88 -4.06
N ASN A 32 22.87 7.21 -4.08
CA ASN A 32 23.84 7.94 -3.26
C ASN A 32 23.06 8.75 -2.22
N TYR A 33 23.32 8.46 -0.95
CA TYR A 33 22.74 9.15 0.20
C TYR A 33 23.68 8.97 1.39
N GLU A 34 23.56 9.88 2.36
CA GLU A 34 24.26 9.77 3.64
C GLU A 34 23.23 9.50 4.74
N LEU A 35 23.52 8.53 5.61
CA LEU A 35 22.71 8.24 6.78
C LEU A 35 23.44 8.72 8.02
N GLY A 36 22.75 9.47 8.88
CA GLY A 36 23.21 9.78 10.21
C GLY A 36 23.07 8.59 11.17
N ASP A 37 23.34 8.83 12.44
CA ASP A 37 23.23 7.80 13.48
C ASP A 37 21.77 7.36 13.69
N LEU A 38 21.56 6.04 13.68
CA LEU A 38 20.27 5.44 14.00
C LEU A 38 20.04 5.49 15.52
N LYS A 39 18.92 6.07 15.93
CA LYS A 39 18.52 6.17 17.34
C LYS A 39 17.21 5.45 17.59
N LEU A 40 17.13 4.67 18.67
CA LEU A 40 15.86 4.09 19.12
C LEU A 40 15.16 5.09 20.03
N VAL A 41 13.96 5.53 19.66
CA VAL A 41 13.20 6.53 20.41
C VAL A 41 11.84 5.98 20.82
N TYR A 42 11.52 6.03 22.10
CA TYR A 42 10.19 5.68 22.61
C TYR A 42 9.33 6.94 22.68
N THR A 43 8.32 7.02 21.83
CA THR A 43 7.42 8.17 21.76
C THR A 43 6.12 7.87 22.52
N PRO A 44 5.70 8.70 23.49
CA PRO A 44 4.44 8.50 24.21
C PRO A 44 3.24 8.91 23.35
N TYR A 45 2.21 8.06 23.34
CA TYR A 45 0.93 8.31 22.70
C TYR A 45 -0.22 8.14 23.69
N TRP A 46 -1.22 9.01 23.58
CA TRP A 46 -2.54 8.82 24.17
C TRP A 46 -3.44 8.14 23.14
N LEU A 47 -3.74 6.86 23.35
CA LEU A 47 -4.71 6.13 22.54
C LEU A 47 -6.09 6.33 23.13
N PHE A 48 -7.08 6.65 22.31
CA PHE A 48 -8.44 6.89 22.77
C PHE A 48 -9.45 6.48 21.70
N SER A 49 -10.69 6.26 22.13
CA SER A 49 -11.83 6.05 21.24
C SER A 49 -12.59 7.36 21.07
N PHE A 50 -13.21 7.57 19.93
CA PHE A 50 -14.06 8.73 19.67
C PHE A 50 -15.38 8.33 19.04
N ASP A 51 -16.41 9.11 19.34
CA ASP A 51 -17.75 9.01 18.77
C ASP A 51 -18.17 10.38 18.24
N VAL A 52 -18.70 10.43 17.02
CA VAL A 52 -19.26 11.65 16.46
C VAL A 52 -20.75 11.76 16.82
N LEU A 53 -21.10 12.84 17.50
CA LEU A 53 -22.45 13.16 17.94
C LEU A 53 -23.17 13.97 16.84
N GLY A 54 -23.89 13.28 15.97
CA GLY A 54 -24.78 13.88 14.96
C GLY A 54 -24.73 13.19 13.60
N GLY A 55 -25.88 12.71 13.12
CA GLY A 55 -26.05 11.95 11.87
C GLY A 55 -26.81 10.63 12.09
N GLU A 56 -27.44 10.06 11.05
CA GLU A 56 -28.13 8.76 11.13
C GLU A 56 -27.15 7.59 11.37
N SER A 57 -25.86 7.79 11.05
CA SER A 57 -24.76 6.98 11.57
C SER A 57 -23.83 7.89 12.38
N ALA A 58 -23.61 7.56 13.65
CA ALA A 58 -22.55 8.16 14.47
C ALA A 58 -21.25 7.39 14.21
N PRO A 59 -20.33 7.87 13.34
CA PRO A 59 -19.06 7.19 13.15
C PRO A 59 -18.29 7.13 14.46
N THR A 60 -17.74 5.95 14.74
CA THR A 60 -16.92 5.67 15.91
C THR A 60 -15.58 5.13 15.47
N GLY A 61 -14.52 5.37 16.24
CA GLY A 61 -13.18 4.97 15.86
C GLY A 61 -12.19 5.02 17.00
N LYS A 62 -10.96 4.58 16.70
CA LYS A 62 -9.80 4.69 17.59
C LYS A 62 -8.72 5.47 16.89
N ILE A 63 -8.07 6.37 17.63
CA ILE A 63 -6.96 7.16 17.14
C ILE A 63 -5.96 7.39 18.27
N ALA A 64 -4.73 7.75 17.93
CA ALA A 64 -3.73 8.14 18.91
C ALA A 64 -3.37 9.61 18.77
N LEU A 65 -3.11 10.26 19.91
CA LEU A 65 -2.52 11.60 19.99
C LEU A 65 -1.07 11.44 20.46
N ASN A 66 -0.11 11.90 19.67
CA ASN A 66 1.28 11.99 20.08
C ASN A 66 1.38 12.92 21.31
N ALA A 67 1.78 12.39 22.46
CA ALA A 67 1.79 13.15 23.71
C ALA A 67 2.97 14.12 23.81
N TYR A 68 3.91 14.09 22.85
CA TYR A 68 4.98 15.05 22.70
C TYR A 68 4.60 16.19 21.73
N SER A 69 4.17 15.86 20.50
CA SER A 69 3.87 16.85 19.45
C SER A 69 2.41 17.33 19.42
N GLY A 70 1.48 16.56 19.99
CA GLY A 70 0.05 16.81 19.87
C GLY A 70 -0.53 16.47 18.50
N GLU A 71 0.17 15.74 17.64
CA GLU A 71 -0.35 15.30 16.34
C GLU A 71 -1.18 14.02 16.47
N LEU A 72 -2.22 13.91 15.65
CA LEU A 72 -3.02 12.68 15.56
C LEU A 72 -2.30 11.65 14.69
N ASN A 73 -2.43 10.38 15.03
CA ASN A 73 -1.86 9.27 14.30
C ASN A 73 -2.84 8.09 14.27
N GLU A 74 -3.23 7.69 13.05
CA GLU A 74 -4.20 6.61 12.79
C GLU A 74 -3.54 5.22 12.76
N PHE A 75 -2.22 5.14 12.59
CA PHE A 75 -1.49 3.88 12.52
C PHE A 75 -1.29 3.25 13.90
N ILE A 76 -1.05 4.05 14.94
CA ILE A 76 -0.77 3.51 16.29
C ILE A 76 -1.90 2.60 16.83
N PRO A 77 -3.20 2.92 16.69
CA PRO A 77 -4.27 1.98 17.05
C PRO A 77 -4.18 0.63 16.35
N MET A 78 -3.73 0.57 15.09
CA MET A 78 -3.59 -0.69 14.33
C MET A 78 -2.54 -1.62 14.97
N LEU A 79 -1.55 -1.07 15.68
CA LEU A 79 -0.57 -1.86 16.43
C LEU A 79 -1.23 -2.69 17.56
N LEU A 80 -2.35 -2.21 18.12
CA LEU A 80 -3.08 -2.94 19.16
C LEU A 80 -3.83 -4.17 18.65
N GLU A 81 -4.12 -4.21 17.35
CA GLU A 81 -4.81 -5.34 16.71
C GLU A 81 -3.86 -6.51 16.42
N ARG A 82 -2.55 -6.27 16.52
CA ARG A 82 -1.52 -7.27 16.35
C ARG A 82 -1.14 -7.89 17.71
N PRO A 83 -0.78 -9.18 17.76
CA PRO A 83 -0.39 -9.86 19.00
C PRO A 83 1.04 -9.48 19.43
N LEU A 84 1.30 -8.19 19.63
CA LEU A 84 2.60 -7.65 19.99
C LEU A 84 2.82 -7.73 21.51
N THR A 85 4.01 -8.16 21.91
CA THR A 85 4.41 -8.19 23.33
C THR A 85 4.63 -6.77 23.83
N LYS A 86 4.15 -6.46 25.04
CA LYS A 86 4.36 -5.17 25.70
C LYS A 86 5.32 -5.31 26.87
N THR A 87 6.13 -4.29 27.11
CA THR A 87 7.12 -4.22 28.20
C THR A 87 7.16 -2.81 28.79
N LYS A 88 7.55 -2.65 30.06
CA LYS A 88 7.84 -1.32 30.65
C LYS A 88 9.32 -0.96 30.60
N GLN A 89 10.18 -1.87 30.14
CA GLN A 89 11.62 -1.63 30.06
C GLN A 89 11.98 -1.25 28.63
N THR A 90 12.81 -0.21 28.49
CA THR A 90 13.47 0.07 27.22
C THR A 90 14.46 -1.04 26.90
N ASP A 91 14.70 -1.28 25.61
CA ASP A 91 15.81 -2.13 25.17
C ASP A 91 17.14 -1.59 25.73
N GLU A 92 17.91 -2.47 26.40
CA GLU A 92 19.19 -2.12 27.02
C GLU A 92 20.36 -2.24 26.03
N ALA A 93 20.17 -2.98 24.93
CA ALA A 93 21.22 -3.21 23.94
C ALA A 93 21.46 -2.01 23.03
N VAL A 94 20.50 -1.07 22.98
CA VAL A 94 20.54 0.12 22.12
C VAL A 94 20.44 1.35 23.01
N GLN A 95 21.17 2.42 22.68
CA GLN A 95 21.00 3.72 23.33
C GLN A 95 19.59 4.25 23.02
N ALA A 96 18.65 3.92 23.90
CA ALA A 96 17.26 4.31 23.78
C ALA A 96 17.03 5.71 24.37
N GLU A 97 16.44 6.58 23.57
CA GLU A 97 15.91 7.87 24.02
C GLU A 97 14.40 7.74 24.29
N VAL A 98 13.88 8.54 25.21
CA VAL A 98 12.45 8.53 25.53
C VAL A 98 11.95 9.95 25.50
N GLU A 99 10.97 10.20 24.64
CA GLU A 99 10.37 11.51 24.51
C GLU A 99 9.54 11.84 25.75
N PRO A 100 9.59 13.11 26.22
CA PRO A 100 8.80 13.52 27.35
C PRO A 100 7.31 13.53 27.01
N THR A 101 6.48 13.36 28.03
CA THR A 101 5.02 13.53 27.91
C THR A 101 4.67 14.99 28.14
N SER A 102 4.73 15.78 27.07
CA SER A 102 4.46 17.22 27.09
C SER A 102 2.97 17.53 27.31
N ILE A 103 2.08 16.65 26.85
CA ILE A 103 0.63 16.77 26.96
C ILE A 103 0.14 15.78 28.02
N ASN A 104 -0.40 16.30 29.12
CA ASN A 104 -0.95 15.45 30.18
C ASN A 104 -2.34 14.91 29.81
N LEU A 105 -2.89 14.00 30.62
CA LEU A 105 -4.19 13.36 30.34
C LEU A 105 -5.36 14.35 30.25
N ALA A 106 -5.38 15.39 31.10
CA ALA A 106 -6.47 16.37 31.08
C ALA A 106 -6.44 17.21 29.79
N GLU A 107 -5.25 17.63 29.38
CA GLU A 107 -5.02 18.33 28.11
C GLU A 107 -5.33 17.42 26.92
N ALA A 108 -4.92 16.15 26.96
CA ALA A 108 -5.17 15.19 25.90
C ALA A 108 -6.67 15.01 25.62
N LYS A 109 -7.51 14.99 26.66
CA LYS A 109 -8.98 14.93 26.50
C LYS A 109 -9.54 16.13 25.76
N THR A 110 -9.04 17.33 26.05
CA THR A 110 -9.48 18.57 25.38
C THR A 110 -8.94 18.68 23.97
N ILE A 111 -7.64 18.40 23.77
CA ILE A 111 -6.98 18.53 22.46
C ILE A 111 -7.50 17.49 21.47
N SER A 112 -7.76 16.26 21.94
CA SER A 112 -8.27 15.18 21.09
C SER A 112 -9.62 15.49 20.45
N SER A 113 -10.60 15.98 21.21
CA SER A 113 -11.92 16.32 20.66
C SER A 113 -11.81 17.43 19.62
N ILE A 114 -11.01 18.47 19.90
CA ILE A 114 -10.74 19.57 18.95
C ILE A 114 -10.11 19.05 17.66
N LYS A 115 -9.08 18.21 17.76
CA LYS A 115 -8.36 17.70 16.58
C LYS A 115 -9.16 16.71 15.76
N VAL A 116 -9.90 15.81 16.41
CA VAL A 116 -10.78 14.88 15.71
C VAL A 116 -11.92 15.64 15.02
N ALA A 117 -12.50 16.64 15.69
CA ALA A 117 -13.51 17.49 15.08
C ALA A 117 -12.95 18.25 13.87
N ALA A 118 -11.77 18.84 13.98
CA ALA A 118 -11.11 19.52 12.85
C ALA A 118 -10.83 18.55 11.69
N PHE A 119 -10.36 17.34 11.98
CA PHE A 119 -10.12 16.30 10.97
C PHE A 119 -11.39 15.87 10.25
N ALA A 120 -12.52 15.80 10.96
CA ALA A 120 -13.82 15.42 10.41
C ALA A 120 -14.65 16.60 9.87
N GLY A 121 -14.17 17.85 9.96
CA GLY A 121 -14.94 19.04 9.57
C GLY A 121 -16.14 19.35 10.47
N LEU A 122 -16.05 19.00 11.75
CA LEU A 122 -17.09 19.14 12.77
C LEU A 122 -16.73 20.18 13.83
N LYS A 123 -17.69 20.52 14.70
CA LYS A 123 -17.41 21.30 15.91
C LYS A 123 -16.93 20.37 17.05
N PRO A 124 -16.05 20.84 17.96
CA PRO A 124 -15.54 20.02 19.07
C PRO A 124 -16.62 19.41 19.96
N GLU A 125 -17.74 20.10 20.15
CA GLU A 125 -18.86 19.62 20.98
C GLU A 125 -19.62 18.45 20.33
N GLN A 126 -19.39 18.21 19.03
CA GLN A 126 -19.94 17.09 18.28
C GLN A 126 -19.02 15.86 18.30
N VAL A 127 -17.94 15.88 19.08
CA VAL A 127 -17.03 14.73 19.21
C VAL A 127 -16.87 14.39 20.68
N ASN A 128 -17.26 13.18 21.04
CA ASN A 128 -16.99 12.63 22.37
C ASN A 128 -15.74 11.76 22.31
N THR A 129 -14.78 11.96 23.22
CA THR A 129 -13.57 11.14 23.31
C THR A 129 -13.53 10.38 24.64
N SER A 130 -13.13 9.12 24.61
CA SER A 130 -13.17 8.22 25.76
C SER A 130 -12.04 7.17 25.74
N ALA A 131 -11.92 6.37 26.79
CA ALA A 131 -10.98 5.23 26.87
C ALA A 131 -9.48 5.59 26.67
N PHE A 132 -9.03 6.72 27.22
CA PHE A 132 -7.64 7.15 27.12
C PHE A 132 -6.68 6.17 27.81
N THR A 133 -5.67 5.72 27.06
CA THR A 133 -4.57 4.88 27.56
C THR A 133 -3.25 5.40 27.02
N LYS A 134 -2.27 5.62 27.91
CA LYS A 134 -0.90 5.98 27.49
C LYS A 134 -0.16 4.74 27.02
N LEU A 135 0.53 4.81 25.90
CA LEU A 135 1.42 3.76 25.43
C LEU A 135 2.65 4.37 24.77
N TYR A 136 3.81 3.76 24.97
CA TYR A 136 5.02 4.11 24.24
C TYR A 136 5.14 3.28 22.97
N VAL A 137 5.47 3.94 21.87
CA VAL A 137 5.77 3.29 20.59
C VAL A 137 7.26 3.43 20.31
N PRO A 138 8.02 2.32 20.25
CA PRO A 138 9.43 2.35 19.93
C PRO A 138 9.62 2.55 18.43
N THR A 139 10.45 3.51 18.05
CA THR A 139 10.69 3.88 16.66
C THR A 139 12.17 4.14 16.45
N TYR A 140 12.77 3.50 15.44
CA TYR A 140 14.10 3.88 14.98
C TYR A 140 14.00 5.16 14.17
N ARG A 141 14.81 6.16 14.50
CA ARG A 141 14.89 7.44 13.79
C ARG A 141 16.28 7.60 13.19
N VAL A 142 16.33 8.02 11.93
CA VAL A 142 17.57 8.40 11.25
C VAL A 142 17.34 9.67 10.44
N TRP A 143 18.35 10.53 10.37
CA TRP A 143 18.39 11.61 9.40
C TRP A 143 19.13 11.13 8.16
N ALA A 144 18.49 11.25 7.00
CA ALA A 144 19.08 10.89 5.73
C ALA A 144 19.28 12.16 4.89
N SER A 145 20.49 12.38 4.38
CA SER A 145 20.75 13.45 3.42
C SER A 145 20.58 12.88 2.00
N VAL A 146 19.48 13.26 1.35
CA VAL A 146 19.11 12.79 0.01
C VAL A 146 18.89 13.98 -0.90
N ALA A 147 19.64 14.02 -2.01
CA ALA A 147 19.59 15.12 -2.97
C ALA A 147 19.87 16.51 -2.36
N GLY A 148 20.71 16.55 -1.31
CA GLY A 148 21.04 17.78 -0.58
C GLY A 148 19.95 18.26 0.39
N ASN A 149 18.91 17.45 0.64
CA ASN A 149 17.91 17.72 1.67
C ASN A 149 18.06 16.70 2.80
N ASP A 150 18.02 17.19 4.04
CA ASP A 150 17.99 16.33 5.22
C ASP A 150 16.55 15.98 5.55
N VAL A 151 16.22 14.69 5.43
CA VAL A 151 14.90 14.15 5.72
C VAL A 151 14.96 13.25 6.95
N LYS A 152 13.94 13.35 7.79
CA LYS A 152 13.79 12.47 8.95
C LYS A 152 13.03 11.22 8.53
N LEU A 153 13.68 10.07 8.62
CA LEU A 153 13.08 8.77 8.35
C LEU A 153 12.88 8.03 9.66
N GLU A 154 11.74 7.36 9.77
CA GLU A 154 11.35 6.63 10.97
C GLU A 154 10.95 5.20 10.60
N ILE A 155 11.28 4.23 11.44
CA ILE A 155 10.81 2.85 11.31
C ILE A 155 10.20 2.42 12.64
N ASP A 156 8.95 1.94 12.61
CA ASP A 156 8.35 1.30 13.78
C ASP A 156 9.16 0.06 14.18
N ALA A 157 9.70 0.04 15.40
CA ALA A 157 10.59 -1.03 15.83
C ALA A 157 9.85 -2.33 16.18
N ALA A 158 8.52 -2.32 16.22
CA ALA A 158 7.70 -3.49 16.50
C ALA A 158 7.32 -4.28 15.23
N LEU A 159 7.05 -3.58 14.13
CA LEU A 159 6.58 -4.15 12.85
C LEU A 159 7.54 -3.93 11.68
N GLY A 160 8.46 -2.98 11.76
CA GLY A 160 9.37 -2.63 10.65
C GLY A 160 8.74 -1.76 9.58
N ALA A 161 7.60 -1.11 9.86
CA ALA A 161 6.95 -0.21 8.92
C ALA A 161 7.72 1.13 8.84
N PRO A 162 8.13 1.58 7.64
CA PRO A 162 8.79 2.87 7.47
C PRO A 162 7.81 4.04 7.34
N PHE A 163 8.18 5.21 7.87
CA PHE A 163 7.48 6.49 7.80
C PHE A 163 8.43 7.62 7.35
N GLY A 164 7.88 8.71 6.80
CA GLY A 164 8.67 9.84 6.30
C GLY A 164 9.21 9.64 4.88
N LEU A 165 8.91 8.52 4.22
CA LEU A 165 9.35 8.22 2.85
C LEU A 165 8.72 9.16 1.81
N GLU A 166 7.61 9.79 2.14
CA GLU A 166 6.93 10.81 1.36
C GLU A 166 7.71 12.13 1.29
N GLN A 167 8.61 12.38 2.25
CA GLN A 167 9.47 13.58 2.28
C GLN A 167 10.68 13.45 1.36
N ILE A 168 11.03 12.22 0.95
CA ILE A 168 12.10 11.99 -0.02
C ILE A 168 11.61 12.47 -1.39
N PRO A 169 12.25 13.49 -2.00
CA PRO A 169 11.84 13.95 -3.32
C PRO A 169 11.98 12.81 -4.32
N GLY A 170 11.01 12.65 -5.22
CA GLY A 170 11.17 11.70 -6.33
C GLY A 170 12.31 12.18 -7.25
N LYS A 171 13.26 11.31 -7.58
CA LYS A 171 14.28 11.66 -8.58
C LYS A 171 13.58 11.89 -9.93
N PRO A 172 13.75 13.05 -10.59
CA PRO A 172 13.28 13.21 -11.95
C PRO A 172 14.02 12.20 -12.82
N LYS A 173 13.27 11.29 -13.44
CA LYS A 173 13.85 10.14 -14.15
C LYS A 173 14.68 10.63 -15.33
N GLY A 174 16.01 10.60 -15.19
CA GLY A 174 16.92 10.84 -16.30
C GLY A 174 16.78 9.73 -17.34
N TRP A 175 17.20 9.97 -18.59
CA TRP A 175 17.10 8.98 -19.67
C TRP A 175 17.72 7.62 -19.31
N ASN A 176 18.84 7.60 -18.58
CA ASN A 176 19.49 6.37 -18.14
C ASN A 176 18.72 5.63 -17.04
N ASP A 177 18.07 6.36 -16.13
CA ASP A 177 17.19 5.77 -15.11
C ASP A 177 15.85 5.35 -15.71
N ALA A 178 15.36 6.06 -16.74
CA ALA A 178 14.23 5.65 -17.52
C ALA A 178 14.54 4.37 -18.30
N VAL A 179 15.75 4.18 -18.82
CA VAL A 179 16.18 2.92 -19.45
C VAL A 179 16.39 1.82 -18.41
N GLY A 180 16.93 2.11 -17.22
CA GLY A 180 17.07 1.16 -16.11
C GLY A 180 15.73 0.72 -15.51
N ASP A 181 14.82 1.65 -15.30
CA ASP A 181 13.42 1.41 -14.94
C ASP A 181 12.67 0.77 -16.08
N THR A 182 12.96 1.09 -17.34
CA THR A 182 12.40 0.37 -18.49
C THR A 182 12.98 -1.03 -18.56
N LEU A 183 14.23 -1.27 -18.16
CA LEU A 183 14.82 -2.60 -18.06
C LEU A 183 14.20 -3.39 -16.91
N ASN A 184 13.98 -2.77 -15.76
CA ASN A 184 13.32 -3.39 -14.62
C ASN A 184 11.81 -3.55 -14.85
N LYS A 185 11.16 -2.61 -15.55
CA LYS A 185 9.80 -2.74 -16.08
C LYS A 185 9.74 -3.78 -17.20
N MET A 186 10.77 -3.95 -18.02
CA MET A 186 10.91 -5.03 -19.00
C MET A 186 11.18 -6.39 -18.33
N LYS A 187 11.58 -6.43 -17.06
CA LYS A 187 11.55 -7.67 -16.25
C LYS A 187 10.15 -7.97 -15.69
N SER A 188 9.25 -6.99 -15.71
CA SER A 188 7.86 -7.15 -15.26
C SER A 188 6.88 -7.28 -16.46
N PRO A 189 5.82 -8.08 -16.35
CA PRO A 189 4.88 -8.31 -17.47
C PRO A 189 4.09 -7.06 -17.85
N THR A 190 3.78 -6.22 -16.86
CA THR A 190 3.03 -4.97 -17.01
C THR A 190 3.82 -3.89 -17.74
N GLY A 191 5.14 -3.84 -17.53
CA GLY A 191 6.01 -2.89 -18.24
C GLY A 191 6.13 -3.15 -19.74
N TRP A 192 5.97 -4.40 -20.19
CA TRP A 192 5.93 -4.73 -21.62
C TRP A 192 4.63 -4.31 -22.28
N MET A 193 3.48 -4.48 -21.62
CA MET A 193 2.19 -4.01 -22.16
C MET A 193 2.17 -2.50 -22.39
N ASP A 194 2.86 -1.75 -21.53
CA ASP A 194 2.98 -0.29 -21.61
C ASP A 194 3.96 0.18 -22.72
N LEU A 195 4.96 -0.63 -23.05
CA LEU A 195 5.86 -0.40 -24.19
C LEU A 195 5.22 -0.82 -25.51
N ILE A 196 4.53 -1.96 -25.53
CA ILE A 196 3.79 -2.47 -26.68
C ILE A 196 2.68 -1.49 -27.06
N SER A 197 1.92 -0.94 -26.10
CA SER A 197 0.87 0.05 -26.39
C SER A 197 1.45 1.34 -27.00
N LYS A 198 2.60 1.81 -26.51
CA LYS A 198 3.28 3.01 -27.04
C LYS A 198 3.94 2.79 -28.40
N THR A 199 4.48 1.61 -28.66
CA THR A 199 5.08 1.27 -29.96
C THR A 199 4.02 0.89 -31.00
N ILE A 200 2.92 0.26 -30.61
CA ILE A 200 1.78 0.01 -31.51
C ILE A 200 1.12 1.34 -31.93
N GLY A 201 1.03 2.31 -31.01
CA GLY A 201 0.51 3.66 -31.30
C GLY A 201 1.34 4.43 -32.34
N SER A 202 2.66 4.21 -32.41
CA SER A 202 3.53 4.88 -33.40
C SER A 202 3.69 4.12 -34.72
N VAL A 203 3.49 2.79 -34.72
CA VAL A 203 3.67 1.95 -35.92
C VAL A 203 2.37 1.77 -36.72
N PHE A 204 1.19 1.77 -36.09
CA PHE A 204 -0.08 1.64 -36.81
C PHE A 204 -0.58 2.94 -37.47
N GLY A 205 0.06 4.08 -37.21
CA GLY A 205 -0.25 5.36 -37.87
C GLY A 205 0.49 5.59 -39.20
N GLY A 206 1.49 4.76 -39.54
CA GLY A 206 2.31 4.94 -40.73
C GLY A 206 2.33 3.70 -41.60
N ALA A 207 1.63 3.75 -42.75
CA ALA A 207 1.67 2.71 -43.77
C ALA A 207 3.11 2.44 -44.25
N VAL A 208 3.71 1.33 -43.81
CA VAL A 208 5.04 0.90 -44.25
C VAL A 208 4.92 0.29 -45.65
N LYS A 209 5.13 1.12 -46.67
CA LYS A 209 5.44 0.67 -48.03
C LYS A 209 6.75 -0.12 -48.00
N GLY A 210 6.75 -1.28 -48.66
CA GLY A 210 7.83 -2.24 -48.69
C GLY A 210 9.16 -1.63 -49.12
N ASP A 211 10.03 -1.40 -48.15
CA ASP A 211 11.44 -1.11 -48.37
C ASP A 211 12.27 -2.23 -47.72
N LYS A 212 13.46 -2.49 -48.27
CA LYS A 212 14.36 -3.60 -47.88
C LYS A 212 14.76 -3.57 -46.39
N ASN A 213 14.50 -2.47 -45.70
CA ASN A 213 14.70 -2.29 -44.26
C ASN A 213 13.66 -3.02 -43.38
N SER A 214 12.52 -3.41 -43.94
CA SER A 214 11.47 -4.17 -43.22
C SER A 214 11.92 -5.58 -42.83
N ARG A 215 12.85 -6.18 -43.59
CA ARG A 215 13.38 -7.52 -43.31
C ARG A 215 14.29 -7.54 -42.07
N ASN A 216 15.07 -6.47 -41.86
CA ASN A 216 15.88 -6.31 -40.66
C ASN A 216 15.03 -5.96 -39.44
N LEU A 217 13.97 -5.16 -39.61
CA LEU A 217 13.03 -4.85 -38.52
C LEU A 217 12.28 -6.11 -38.04
N LEU A 218 11.80 -6.94 -38.98
CA LEU A 218 11.15 -8.22 -38.66
C LEU A 218 12.11 -9.20 -37.97
N LEU A 219 13.38 -9.25 -38.39
CA LEU A 219 14.40 -10.07 -37.73
C LEU A 219 14.71 -9.57 -36.31
N ILE A 220 14.84 -8.25 -36.11
CA ILE A 220 15.04 -7.68 -34.77
C ILE A 220 13.82 -7.97 -33.88
N MET A 221 12.60 -7.80 -34.41
CA MET A 221 11.37 -8.11 -33.67
C MET A 221 11.27 -9.61 -33.32
N ALA A 222 11.64 -10.50 -34.24
CA ALA A 222 11.69 -11.93 -34.01
C ALA A 222 12.74 -12.31 -32.95
N VAL A 223 13.92 -11.69 -32.98
CA VAL A 223 14.97 -11.91 -31.97
C VAL A 223 14.55 -11.38 -30.60
N VAL A 224 13.88 -10.22 -30.54
CA VAL A 224 13.33 -9.65 -29.30
C VAL A 224 12.21 -10.54 -28.74
N LEU A 225 11.33 -11.09 -29.59
CA LEU A 225 10.30 -12.05 -29.18
C LEU A 225 10.90 -13.37 -28.70
N LEU A 226 11.95 -13.87 -29.36
CA LEU A 226 12.65 -15.09 -28.92
C LEU A 226 13.39 -14.86 -27.59
N ALA A 227 14.07 -13.73 -27.43
CA ALA A 227 14.73 -13.36 -26.18
C ALA A 227 13.72 -13.16 -25.05
N GLY A 228 12.56 -12.55 -25.33
CA GLY A 228 11.42 -12.51 -24.41
C GLY A 228 10.97 -13.91 -24.02
N PHE A 229 10.74 -14.80 -24.98
CA PHE A 229 10.31 -16.18 -24.70
C PHE A 229 11.27 -16.95 -23.78
N PHE A 230 12.59 -16.76 -23.94
CA PHE A 230 13.59 -17.39 -23.07
C PHE A 230 13.72 -16.72 -21.70
N LEU A 231 13.64 -15.38 -21.60
CA LEU A 231 13.72 -14.66 -20.33
C LEU A 231 12.44 -14.80 -19.47
N PHE A 232 11.29 -15.02 -20.10
CA PHE A 232 10.01 -15.23 -19.42
C PHE A 232 9.74 -16.68 -19.01
N ARG A 233 10.56 -17.65 -19.45
CA ARG A 233 10.40 -19.04 -19.02
C ARG A 233 10.85 -19.28 -17.56
N GLU A 234 11.69 -18.40 -17.01
CA GLU A 234 12.26 -18.57 -15.65
C GLU A 234 11.93 -17.44 -14.65
N GLY A 235 11.37 -16.31 -15.08
CA GLY A 235 11.25 -15.09 -14.25
C GLY A 235 9.92 -14.81 -13.53
N PHE A 236 8.88 -15.62 -13.68
CA PHE A 236 7.52 -15.30 -13.20
C PHE A 236 7.18 -15.71 -11.75
N ASN A 237 8.16 -16.12 -10.95
CA ASN A 237 7.92 -16.77 -9.65
C ASN A 237 8.37 -15.97 -8.42
N THR A 238 8.30 -14.63 -8.43
CA THR A 238 8.63 -13.83 -7.24
C THR A 238 7.45 -13.52 -6.32
N GLY A 239 6.22 -13.87 -6.73
CA GLY A 239 5.07 -13.96 -5.83
C GLY A 239 4.54 -15.39 -5.87
N SER A 240 4.52 -16.10 -4.74
CA SER A 240 4.03 -17.47 -4.66
C SER A 240 2.55 -17.65 -5.00
N VAL A 241 1.78 -16.58 -5.24
CA VAL A 241 0.34 -16.69 -5.54
C VAL A 241 0.01 -15.83 -6.74
N GLN A 242 -0.44 -16.47 -7.81
CA GLN A 242 -1.15 -15.87 -8.93
C GLN A 242 -2.56 -15.49 -8.47
N LEU A 243 -2.94 -14.24 -8.73
CA LEU A 243 -4.22 -13.66 -8.32
C LEU A 243 -4.89 -13.05 -9.54
N GLU A 244 -6.14 -13.44 -9.79
CA GLU A 244 -6.96 -12.89 -10.85
C GLU A 244 -8.38 -12.68 -10.34
N CYS A 245 -8.88 -11.44 -10.38
CA CYS A 245 -10.23 -11.10 -9.94
C CYS A 245 -11.07 -10.57 -11.11
N HIS A 246 -12.31 -11.05 -11.25
CA HIS A 246 -13.23 -10.64 -12.30
C HIS A 246 -14.62 -10.34 -11.74
N PRO A 247 -15.22 -9.19 -12.08
CA PRO A 247 -16.67 -8.99 -11.91
C PRO A 247 -17.44 -9.98 -12.80
N TYR A 248 -18.62 -10.43 -12.35
CA TYR A 248 -19.49 -11.25 -13.19
C TYR A 248 -19.92 -10.49 -14.45
N GLU A 249 -20.08 -11.21 -15.57
CA GLU A 249 -20.41 -10.64 -16.89
C GLU A 249 -21.63 -9.72 -16.89
N GLN A 250 -22.62 -9.97 -16.04
CA GLN A 250 -23.81 -9.12 -15.92
C GLN A 250 -23.52 -7.69 -15.42
N TYR A 251 -22.38 -7.48 -14.75
CA TYR A 251 -21.93 -6.17 -14.28
C TYR A 251 -20.96 -5.49 -15.25
N LEU A 252 -20.66 -6.10 -16.39
CA LEU A 252 -19.73 -5.56 -17.37
C LEU A 252 -20.50 -4.93 -18.52
N GLY A 253 -20.19 -3.68 -18.83
CA GLY A 253 -20.71 -2.96 -19.97
C GLY A 253 -20.34 -3.61 -21.31
N PRO A 254 -20.90 -3.11 -22.43
CA PRO A 254 -20.61 -3.64 -23.76
C PRO A 254 -19.11 -3.63 -24.03
N LYS A 255 -18.63 -4.65 -24.75
CA LYS A 255 -17.22 -4.72 -25.15
C LYS A 255 -16.89 -3.48 -26.00
N PRO A 256 -15.76 -2.80 -25.76
CA PRO A 256 -15.37 -1.66 -26.55
C PRO A 256 -15.22 -2.06 -28.03
N PHE A 257 -15.58 -1.13 -28.92
CA PHE A 257 -15.43 -1.32 -30.36
C PHE A 257 -13.96 -1.63 -30.69
N LEU A 258 -13.71 -2.74 -31.39
CA LEU A 258 -12.37 -3.29 -31.69
C LEU A 258 -11.57 -3.84 -30.50
N GLY A 259 -12.18 -4.04 -29.33
CA GLY A 259 -11.50 -4.60 -28.16
C GLY A 259 -10.44 -3.68 -27.54
N LEU A 260 -10.36 -2.42 -27.99
CA LEU A 260 -9.44 -1.42 -27.48
C LEU A 260 -10.14 -0.65 -26.35
N GLY A 261 -9.77 -0.98 -25.11
CA GLY A 261 -10.22 -0.28 -23.91
C GLY A 261 -10.71 -1.21 -22.81
N GLU A 262 -10.87 -0.66 -21.62
CA GLU A 262 -11.45 -1.36 -20.48
C GLU A 262 -12.98 -1.38 -20.60
N ARG A 263 -13.60 -2.50 -20.22
CA ARG A 263 -15.07 -2.55 -20.11
C ARG A 263 -15.50 -1.72 -18.91
N LYS A 264 -16.48 -0.83 -19.13
CA LYS A 264 -17.11 -0.08 -18.03
C LYS A 264 -17.86 -1.02 -17.09
N ILE A 265 -17.97 -0.65 -15.82
CA ILE A 265 -18.79 -1.38 -14.86
C ILE A 265 -20.22 -0.82 -14.87
N ASN A 266 -21.20 -1.71 -15.01
CA ASN A 266 -22.63 -1.45 -14.90
C ASN A 266 -23.14 -2.06 -13.58
N PRO A 267 -23.15 -1.30 -12.47
CA PRO A 267 -23.60 -1.84 -11.18
C PRO A 267 -25.10 -2.15 -11.17
N ALA A 268 -25.50 -3.14 -10.37
CA ALA A 268 -26.91 -3.33 -10.03
C ALA A 268 -27.32 -2.35 -8.93
N ILE A 269 -28.57 -1.90 -8.93
CA ILE A 269 -29.14 -1.09 -7.85
C ILE A 269 -29.83 -2.04 -6.88
N VAL A 270 -29.33 -2.11 -5.64
CA VAL A 270 -29.88 -2.92 -4.56
C VAL A 270 -30.26 -2.00 -3.41
N GLY A 271 -31.56 -1.71 -3.29
CA GLY A 271 -32.04 -0.67 -2.38
C GLY A 271 -31.59 0.72 -2.84
N SER A 272 -30.91 1.47 -1.96
CA SER A 272 -30.32 2.78 -2.28
C SER A 272 -28.85 2.70 -2.72
N LYS A 273 -28.27 1.50 -2.80
CA LYS A 273 -26.84 1.30 -3.07
C LYS A 273 -26.59 0.68 -4.43
N LEU A 274 -25.42 0.97 -4.97
CA LEU A 274 -24.85 0.30 -6.12
C LEU A 274 -24.11 -0.95 -5.66
N GLU A 275 -24.28 -2.06 -6.37
CA GLU A 275 -23.69 -3.36 -6.04
C GLU A 275 -23.04 -4.00 -7.28
N ILE A 276 -21.86 -4.60 -7.09
CA ILE A 276 -21.32 -5.60 -8.01
C ILE A 276 -20.90 -6.86 -7.27
N LYS A 277 -20.88 -7.97 -8.00
CA LYS A 277 -20.36 -9.27 -7.54
C LYS A 277 -19.37 -9.82 -8.55
N GLY A 278 -18.47 -10.66 -8.06
CA GLY A 278 -17.46 -11.31 -8.86
C GLY A 278 -16.73 -12.37 -8.05
N ASP A 279 -15.65 -12.87 -8.61
CA ASP A 279 -14.79 -13.86 -7.99
C ASP A 279 -13.31 -13.53 -8.19
N CYS A 280 -12.51 -13.99 -7.23
CA CYS A 280 -11.07 -13.95 -7.26
C CYS A 280 -10.53 -15.39 -7.26
N ASN A 281 -9.72 -15.72 -8.25
CA ASN A 281 -9.02 -16.98 -8.38
C ASN A 281 -7.61 -16.83 -7.79
N PHE A 282 -7.29 -17.67 -6.81
CA PHE A 282 -6.00 -17.73 -6.15
C PHE A 282 -5.32 -19.05 -6.50
N LEU A 283 -4.13 -18.99 -7.09
CA LEU A 283 -3.31 -20.15 -7.42
C LEU A 283 -1.92 -19.99 -6.79
N ASN A 284 -1.59 -20.85 -5.83
CA ASN A 284 -0.27 -20.83 -5.18
C ASN A 284 0.77 -21.58 -6.03
N THR A 285 1.59 -20.82 -6.75
CA THR A 285 2.74 -21.30 -7.52
C THR A 285 4.01 -21.46 -6.69
N GLY A 286 3.96 -21.17 -5.38
CA GLY A 286 5.07 -21.39 -4.45
C GLY A 286 5.18 -22.82 -3.93
N LYS A 287 6.20 -23.05 -3.09
CA LYS A 287 6.52 -24.37 -2.51
C LYS A 287 5.86 -24.64 -1.15
N GLU A 288 5.42 -23.60 -0.47
CA GLU A 288 4.81 -23.69 0.86
C GLU A 288 3.37 -23.21 0.83
N SER A 289 2.55 -23.73 1.74
CA SER A 289 1.18 -23.25 1.90
C SER A 289 1.20 -21.79 2.35
N THR A 290 0.36 -20.96 1.75
CA THR A 290 0.39 -19.52 2.01
C THR A 290 -1.01 -18.94 2.12
N THR A 291 -1.10 -17.75 2.69
CA THR A 291 -2.32 -16.95 2.73
C THR A 291 -2.14 -15.75 1.81
N SER A 292 -3.15 -15.45 1.00
CA SER A 292 -3.14 -14.29 0.11
C SER A 292 -4.45 -13.52 0.23
N THR A 293 -4.34 -12.19 0.24
CA THR A 293 -5.49 -11.29 0.25
C THR A 293 -5.49 -10.44 -1.02
N ALA A 294 -6.65 -10.34 -1.65
CA ALA A 294 -6.93 -9.42 -2.74
C ALA A 294 -7.71 -8.22 -2.17
N GLN A 295 -7.31 -7.00 -2.50
CA GLN A 295 -8.15 -5.83 -2.33
C GLN A 295 -8.78 -5.50 -3.69
N VAL A 296 -10.11 -5.46 -3.72
CA VAL A 296 -10.90 -5.11 -4.90
C VAL A 296 -11.51 -3.73 -4.72
N LYS A 297 -11.47 -2.90 -5.75
CA LYS A 297 -11.86 -1.49 -5.71
C LYS A 297 -12.71 -1.12 -6.92
N ILE A 298 -13.66 -0.21 -6.69
CA ILE A 298 -14.37 0.52 -7.72
C ILE A 298 -13.86 1.94 -7.72
N VAL A 299 -13.39 2.42 -8.87
CA VAL A 299 -12.80 3.75 -9.02
C VAL A 299 -13.49 4.54 -10.11
N VAL A 300 -13.53 5.87 -9.96
CA VAL A 300 -13.84 6.82 -11.04
C VAL A 300 -12.65 7.76 -11.17
N GLY A 301 -11.95 7.69 -12.29
CA GLY A 301 -10.60 8.28 -12.38
C GLY A 301 -9.65 7.59 -11.40
N GLU A 302 -9.09 8.36 -10.46
CA GLU A 302 -8.21 7.86 -9.39
C GLU A 302 -8.90 7.76 -8.03
N GLN A 303 -10.14 8.22 -7.91
CA GLN A 303 -10.86 8.22 -6.62
C GLN A 303 -11.58 6.89 -6.38
N PRO A 304 -11.38 6.23 -5.22
CA PRO A 304 -12.09 5.02 -4.86
C PRO A 304 -13.50 5.33 -4.34
N PHE A 305 -14.49 4.58 -4.81
CA PHE A 305 -15.91 4.69 -4.42
C PHE A 305 -16.39 3.48 -3.62
N GLY A 306 -15.89 2.28 -3.94
CA GLY A 306 -16.23 1.04 -3.24
C GLY A 306 -14.99 0.18 -3.06
N PHE A 307 -14.92 -0.53 -1.93
CA PHE A 307 -13.81 -1.42 -1.63
C PHE A 307 -14.31 -2.73 -1.03
N GLY A 308 -13.56 -3.80 -1.27
CA GLY A 308 -13.75 -5.10 -0.65
C GLY A 308 -12.41 -5.80 -0.48
N SER A 309 -12.35 -6.76 0.43
CA SER A 309 -11.20 -7.64 0.61
C SER A 309 -11.63 -9.10 0.49
N VAL A 310 -10.79 -9.89 -0.16
CA VAL A 310 -11.03 -11.32 -0.38
C VAL A 310 -9.78 -12.07 0.04
N THR A 311 -9.89 -12.92 1.06
CA THR A 311 -8.74 -13.67 1.58
C THR A 311 -8.91 -15.15 1.29
N ALA A 312 -7.88 -15.75 0.71
CA ALA A 312 -7.74 -17.20 0.59
C ALA A 312 -6.68 -17.69 1.58
N LEU A 313 -7.12 -18.49 2.54
CA LEU A 313 -6.28 -19.09 3.58
C LEU A 313 -5.75 -20.44 3.12
N ASN A 314 -4.55 -20.80 3.56
CA ASN A 314 -3.95 -22.12 3.38
C ASN A 314 -3.98 -22.62 1.93
N LEU A 315 -3.62 -21.76 0.98
CA LEU A 315 -3.50 -22.13 -0.42
C LEU A 315 -2.39 -23.18 -0.57
N PRO A 316 -2.68 -24.43 -0.95
CA PRO A 316 -1.65 -25.45 -1.11
C PRO A 316 -0.79 -25.18 -2.35
N PRO A 317 0.50 -25.53 -2.34
CA PRO A 317 1.38 -25.49 -3.51
C PRO A 317 0.77 -26.21 -4.71
N GLN A 318 0.87 -25.62 -5.90
CA GLN A 318 0.39 -26.23 -7.14
C GLN A 318 1.06 -27.58 -7.41
N ASP A 319 2.36 -27.70 -7.13
CA ASP A 319 3.14 -28.94 -7.29
C ASP A 319 2.67 -30.08 -6.35
N SER A 320 1.92 -29.73 -5.29
CA SER A 320 1.29 -30.71 -4.39
C SER A 320 -0.13 -31.10 -4.83
N GLY A 321 -0.52 -30.79 -6.08
CA GLY A 321 -1.88 -30.99 -6.58
C GLY A 321 -2.86 -29.91 -6.11
N GLY A 322 -2.37 -28.73 -5.73
CA GLY A 322 -3.19 -27.61 -5.29
C GLY A 322 -4.16 -27.14 -6.38
N ILE A 323 -5.46 -27.21 -6.09
CA ILE A 323 -6.52 -26.70 -6.97
C ILE A 323 -6.64 -25.17 -6.74
N PRO A 324 -6.82 -24.35 -7.79
CA PRO A 324 -7.13 -22.93 -7.61
C PRO A 324 -8.29 -22.74 -6.64
N SER A 325 -8.12 -21.83 -5.68
CA SER A 325 -9.19 -21.43 -4.77
C SER A 325 -9.93 -20.24 -5.36
N THR A 326 -11.19 -20.43 -5.73
CA THR A 326 -12.09 -19.35 -6.14
C THR A 326 -12.83 -18.80 -4.92
N LYS A 327 -12.80 -17.47 -4.73
CA LYS A 327 -13.52 -16.78 -3.66
C LYS A 327 -14.38 -15.67 -4.23
N ASN A 328 -15.67 -15.69 -3.90
CA ASN A 328 -16.60 -14.66 -4.34
C ASN A 328 -16.41 -13.37 -3.55
N PHE A 329 -16.72 -12.24 -4.19
CA PHE A 329 -16.76 -10.92 -3.55
C PHE A 329 -18.06 -10.18 -3.86
N THR A 330 -18.40 -9.22 -3.00
CA THR A 330 -19.49 -8.28 -3.20
C THR A 330 -19.02 -6.91 -2.76
N ILE A 331 -19.15 -5.90 -3.63
CA ILE A 331 -18.82 -4.51 -3.31
C ILE A 331 -20.11 -3.72 -3.38
N GLN A 332 -20.40 -2.96 -2.33
CA GLN A 332 -21.53 -2.03 -2.28
C GLN A 332 -21.03 -0.62 -1.99
N TRP A 333 -21.59 0.37 -2.67
CA TRP A 333 -21.24 1.78 -2.45
C TRP A 333 -22.42 2.71 -2.75
N ASP A 334 -22.34 3.91 -2.21
CA ASP A 334 -23.27 5.00 -2.52
C ASP A 334 -22.76 5.77 -3.76
N GLY A 335 -23.64 6.07 -4.71
CA GLY A 335 -23.23 6.74 -5.94
C GLY A 335 -24.30 6.79 -7.03
N SER A 336 -23.93 7.33 -8.18
CA SER A 336 -24.79 7.43 -9.36
C SER A 336 -24.48 6.29 -10.34
N PRO A 337 -25.49 5.55 -10.83
CA PRO A 337 -25.28 4.46 -11.80
C PRO A 337 -24.78 4.93 -13.17
N PHE A 338 -24.74 6.24 -13.40
CA PHE A 338 -24.33 6.86 -14.66
C PHE A 338 -22.83 7.23 -14.72
N GLU A 339 -22.08 6.97 -13.64
CA GLU A 339 -20.65 7.25 -13.60
C GLU A 339 -19.80 6.23 -14.37
N ASN A 340 -18.61 6.64 -14.78
CA ASN A 340 -17.66 5.79 -15.51
C ASN A 340 -16.83 4.93 -14.54
N TYR A 341 -17.49 4.00 -13.86
CA TYR A 341 -16.85 3.09 -12.91
C TYR A 341 -15.89 2.12 -13.61
N LYS A 342 -14.74 1.91 -12.95
CA LYS A 342 -13.74 0.91 -13.30
C LYS A 342 -13.49 -0.02 -12.13
N PHE A 343 -13.27 -1.30 -12.43
CA PHE A 343 -12.86 -2.30 -11.45
C PHE A 343 -11.35 -2.42 -11.45
N VAL A 344 -10.74 -2.34 -10.28
CA VAL A 344 -9.31 -2.51 -10.05
C VAL A 344 -9.12 -3.50 -8.92
N TYR A 345 -8.10 -4.34 -8.99
CA TYR A 345 -7.71 -5.20 -7.88
C TYR A 345 -6.20 -5.19 -7.70
N GLU A 346 -5.77 -5.39 -6.46
CA GLU A 346 -4.37 -5.54 -6.11
C GLU A 346 -4.18 -6.63 -5.06
N LYS A 347 -3.01 -7.26 -5.10
CA LYS A 347 -2.59 -8.22 -4.08
C LYS A 347 -2.04 -7.45 -2.88
N VAL A 348 -2.59 -7.69 -1.70
CA VAL A 348 -2.06 -7.15 -0.45
C VAL A 348 -1.08 -8.19 0.11
N ILE A 349 0.18 -7.78 0.26
CA ILE A 349 1.28 -8.61 0.78
C ILE A 349 1.23 -8.64 2.30
#